data_AF-A0A2U3CC57-F1
#
_entry.id   AF-A0A2U3CC57-F1
#
_cell.length_a   1.000
_cell.length_b   1.000
_cell.length_c   1.000
_cell.angle_alpha   90.00
_cell.angle_beta   90.00
_cell.angle_gamma   90.00
#
_symmetry.space_group_name_H-M   'P 1'
#
loop_
_entity.id
_entity.type
_entity.pdbx_description
1 polymer ?
#
loop_
_entity_poly.entity_id
_entity_poly.type
_entity_poly.pdbx_seq_one_letter_code
_entity_poly.pdbx_strand_id
1 'polypeptide(L)' 'MPDITVTYLELGLEQKWSPEQIAGVGKIVGQLVSHDWIYCYLQRDKLTGGRLYKRLRHGRR' A
#
# COMPACT_ATOMS: atom_id res chain seq x y z
N MET A 1 9.37 -0.50 16.04
CA MET A 1 9.81 -1.13 14.78
C MET A 1 8.69 -0.94 13.78
N PRO A 2 8.94 -0.44 12.56
CA PRO A 2 7.88 -0.40 11.56
C PRO A 2 7.40 -1.83 11.30
N ASP A 3 6.09 -1.98 11.22
CA ASP A 3 5.45 -3.26 10.94
C ASP A 3 5.94 -3.76 9.57
N ILE A 4 6.30 -5.05 9.45
CA ILE A 4 6.84 -5.63 8.20
C ILE A 4 5.87 -5.37 7.04
N THR A 5 4.57 -5.37 7.34
CA THR A 5 3.49 -5.02 6.42
C THR A 5 3.59 -3.60 5.87
N VAL A 6 3.97 -2.62 6.70
CA VAL A 6 4.11 -1.21 6.28
C VAL A 6 5.31 -1.06 5.35
N THR A 7 6.46 -1.63 5.73
CA THR A 7 7.65 -1.61 4.86
C THR A 7 7.37 -2.27 3.51
N TYR A 8 6.63 -3.37 3.51
CA TYR A 8 6.20 -4.04 2.29
C TYR A 8 5.28 -3.17 1.42
N LEU A 9 4.32 -2.49 2.03
CA LEU A 9 3.43 -1.56 1.35
C LEU A 9 4.20 -0.38 0.73
N GLU A 10 5.16 0.20 1.45
CA GLU A 10 6.00 1.28 0.94
C GLU A 10 6.83 0.83 -0.27
N LEU A 11 7.45 -0.36 -0.19
CA LEU A 11 8.21 -0.95 -1.29
C LEU A 11 7.33 -1.23 -2.51
N GLY A 12 6.12 -1.74 -2.31
CA GLY A 12 5.15 -1.98 -3.37
C GLY A 12 4.74 -0.68 -4.07
N LEU A 13 4.48 0.39 -3.29
CA LEU A 13 4.16 1.70 -3.83
C LEU A 13 5.32 2.34 -4.60
N GLU A 14 6.56 2.15 -4.15
CA GLU A 14 7.75 2.58 -4.89
C GLU A 14 7.91 1.87 -6.24
N GLN A 15 7.56 0.58 -6.28
CA GLN A 15 7.51 -0.20 -7.51
C GLN A 15 6.27 0.07 -8.37
N LYS A 16 5.42 1.02 -7.99
CA LYS A 16 4.16 1.39 -8.67
C LYS A 16 3.14 0.25 -8.72
N TRP A 17 3.17 -0.65 -7.74
CA TRP A 17 2.15 -1.69 -7.62
C TRP A 17 0.83 -1.09 -7.13
N SER A 18 -0.28 -1.63 -7.62
CA SER A 18 -1.60 -1.29 -7.11
C SER A 18 -1.84 -1.95 -5.74
N PRO A 19 -2.75 -1.42 -4.91
CA PRO A 19 -3.13 -2.03 -3.64
C PRO A 19 -3.53 -3.51 -3.77
N GLU A 20 -4.18 -3.86 -4.87
CA GLU A 20 -4.59 -5.23 -5.18
C GLU A 20 -3.40 -6.14 -5.48
N GLN A 21 -2.36 -5.63 -6.16
CA GLN A 21 -1.12 -6.36 -6.41
C GLN A 21 -0.33 -6.59 -5.10
N ILE A 22 -0.26 -5.57 -4.25
CA ILE A 22 0.39 -5.66 -2.92
C ILE A 22 -0.35 -6.69 -2.06
N ALA A 23 -1.69 -6.67 -2.03
CA ALA A 23 -2.48 -7.66 -1.31
C ALA A 23 -2.33 -9.08 -1.89
N GLY A 24 -2.27 -9.20 -3.22
CA GLY A 24 -2.10 -10.47 -3.91
C GLY A 24 -0.76 -11.12 -3.60
N VAL A 25 0.33 -10.36 -3.69
CA VAL A 25 1.67 -10.86 -3.36
C VAL A 25 1.83 -11.05 -1.85
N GLY A 26 1.20 -10.21 -1.03
CA GLY A 26 1.08 -10.39 0.42
C GLY A 26 0.60 -11.79 0.79
N LYS A 27 -0.47 -12.26 0.16
CA LYS A 27 -0.98 -13.63 0.37
C LYS A 27 0.04 -14.72 0.03
N ILE A 28 0.88 -14.51 -0.98
CA ILE A 28 1.91 -15.47 -1.39
C ILE A 28 3.05 -15.52 -0.36
N VAL A 29 3.43 -14.36 0.18
CA VAL A 29 4.50 -14.25 1.20
C VAL A 29 4.01 -14.51 2.64
N GLY A 30 2.75 -14.91 2.82
CA GLY A 30 2.15 -15.18 4.14
C GLY A 30 1.76 -13.92 4.93
N GLN A 31 1.76 -12.76 4.30
CA GLN A 31 1.28 -11.50 4.85
C GLN A 31 -0.21 -11.33 4.50
N LEU A 32 -1.10 -11.59 5.47
CA LEU A 32 -2.55 -11.41 5.31
C LEU A 32 -2.94 -9.93 5.33
N VAL A 33 -2.56 -9.20 4.28
CA VAL A 33 -2.92 -7.79 4.09
C VAL A 33 -4.06 -7.72 3.10
N SER A 34 -5.22 -7.27 3.55
CA SER A 34 -6.36 -7.00 2.67
C SER A 34 -6.17 -5.69 1.92
N HIS A 35 -6.61 -5.63 0.66
CA HIS A 35 -6.61 -4.39 -0.12
C HIS A 35 -7.41 -3.28 0.59
N ASP A 36 -8.49 -3.61 1.31
CA ASP A 36 -9.23 -2.66 2.15
C ASP A 36 -8.36 -2.02 3.24
N TRP A 37 -7.49 -2.80 3.87
CA TRP A 37 -6.56 -2.29 4.88
C TRP A 37 -5.56 -1.32 4.24
N ILE A 38 -5.06 -1.64 3.04
CA ILE A 38 -4.15 -0.78 2.28
C ILE A 38 -4.84 0.55 1.94
N TYR A 39 -6.09 0.53 1.47
CA TYR A 39 -6.87 1.74 1.24
C TYR A 39 -7.09 2.55 2.52
N CYS A 40 -7.46 1.91 3.62
CA CYS A 40 -7.59 2.57 4.93
C CYS A 40 -6.27 3.20 5.40
N TYR A 41 -5.15 2.50 5.21
CA TYR A 41 -3.82 2.98 5.57
C TYR A 41 -3.45 4.22 4.76
N LEU A 42 -3.62 4.17 3.44
CA LEU A 42 -3.39 5.31 2.54
C LEU A 42 -4.30 6.50 2.84
N GLN A 43 -5.54 6.24 3.23
CA GLN A 43 -6.48 7.31 3.61
C GLN A 43 -6.08 7.96 4.93
N ARG A 44 -5.62 7.18 5.92
CA ARG A 44 -5.02 7.71 7.14
C ARG A 44 -3.76 8.51 6.85
N ASP A 45 -2.85 8.00 6.02
CA ASP A 45 -1.65 8.71 5.58
C ASP A 45 -2.00 10.05 4.93
N LYS A 46 -3.01 10.08 4.06
CA LYS A 46 -3.53 11.31 3.45
C LYS A 46 -4.06 12.31 4.49
N LEU A 47 -4.79 11.83 5.51
CA LEU A 47 -5.31 12.66 6.59
C LEU A 47 -4.20 13.21 7.50
N THR A 48 -3.12 12.44 7.71
CA THR A 48 -1.96 12.88 8.48
C THR A 48 -0.97 13.74 7.68
N GLY A 49 -1.30 14.08 6.42
CA GLY A 49 -0.44 14.89 5.54
C GLY A 49 0.72 14.11 4.92
N GLY A 50 0.68 12.78 5.00
CA GLY A 50 1.62 11.88 4.35
C GLY A 50 1.55 11.95 2.83
N ARG A 51 2.58 11.41 2.18
CA ARG A 51 2.77 11.50 0.72
C ARG A 51 2.72 10.13 0.04
N LEU A 52 2.38 9.06 0.76
CA LEU A 52 2.34 7.71 0.19
C LEU A 52 1.24 7.59 -0.85
N TYR A 53 0.08 8.21 -0.60
CA TYR A 53 -1.03 8.25 -1.57
C TYR A 53 -0.67 8.94 -2.89
N LYS A 54 0.34 9.82 -2.92
CA LYS A 54 0.79 10.51 -4.15
C LYS A 54 1.64 9.60 -5.05
N ARG A 55 2.19 8.52 -4.50
CA ARG A 55 2.97 7.53 -5.25
C ARG A 55 2.08 6.56 -6.03
N LEU A 56 0.81 6.43 -5.64
CA LEU A 56 -0.18 5.73 -6.45
C LEU A 56 -0.37 6.46 -7.78
N ARG A 57 0.00 5.78 -8.86
CA ARG A 57 -0.18 6.27 -10.23
C ARG A 57 -1.69 6.38 -10.46
N HIS A 58 -2.22 7.60 -10.38
CA HIS A 58 -3.56 7.88 -10.88
C HIS A 58 -3.48 7.72 -12.40
N GLY A 59 -3.78 6.52 -12.89
CA GLY A 59 -4.04 6.30 -14.30
C GLY A 59 -5.25 7.12 -14.68
N ARG A 60 -5.04 8.36 -15.12
CA ARG A 60 -6.03 9.09 -15.91
C ARG A 60 -6.25 8.28 -17.18
N ARG A 61 -7.42 7.68 -17.34
CA ARG A 61 -7.99 7.32 -18.63
C ARG A 61 -9.29 8.07 -18.78
#